data_AF-A0A4V5NER9-F1
#
_entry.id   AF-A0A4V5NER9-F1
#
_cell.length_a   1.000
_cell.length_b   1.000
_cell.length_c   1.000
_cell.angle_alpha   90.00
_cell.angle_beta   90.00
_cell.angle_gamma   90.00
#
_symmetry.space_group_name_H-M   'P 1'
#
loop_
_entity.id
_entity.type
_entity.pdbx_description
1 polymer ?
#
loop_
_entity_poly.entity_id
_entity_poly.type
_entity_poly.pdbx_seq_one_letter_code
_entity_poly.pdbx_strand_id
1 'polypeptide(L)' 'EYVRLYGDLLAAYKGQWTDIDLTGSLEPPKDLFIDVRVLKDAGEIQTEYGAITLSKNSQFYVRQGDVERLIQQGYLQRLS' A
#
# COMPACT_ATOMS: atom_id res chain seq x y z
N GLU A 1 2.09 -25.29 9.15
CA GLU A 1 0.72 -25.24 9.70
C GLU A 1 0.48 -24.03 10.60
N TYR A 2 1.33 -23.79 11.61
CA TYR A 2 1.24 -22.64 12.52
C TYR A 2 1.04 -21.27 11.83
N VAL A 3 1.86 -20.95 10.81
CA VAL A 3 1.79 -19.66 10.09
C VAL A 3 0.42 -19.44 9.44
N ARG A 4 -0.19 -20.50 8.91
CA ARG A 4 -1.53 -20.42 8.29
C ARG A 4 -2.59 -20.11 9.35
N LEU A 5 -2.58 -20.86 10.46
CA LEU A 5 -3.51 -20.66 11.57
C LEU A 5 -3.38 -19.25 12.19
N TYR A 6 -2.14 -18.75 12.29
CA TYR A 6 -1.89 -17.38 12.76
C TYR A 6 -2.44 -16.33 11.77
N GLY A 7 -2.24 -16.54 10.46
CA GLY A 7 -2.82 -15.68 9.43
C GLY A 7 -4.36 -15.63 9.49
N ASP A 8 -4.99 -16.79 9.66
CA ASP A 8 -6.45 -16.91 9.78
C ASP A 8 -6.96 -16.17 11.04
N LEU A 9 -6.27 -16.30 12.18
CA LEU A 9 -6.59 -15.58 13.42
C LEU A 9 -6.46 -14.05 13.24
N LEU A 10 -5.36 -13.60 12.62
CA LEU A 10 -5.12 -12.17 12.39
C LEU A 10 -6.16 -11.56 11.45
N ALA A 11 -6.54 -12.29 10.40
CA ALA A 11 -7.59 -11.85 9.48
C ALA A 11 -8.95 -11.73 10.18
N ALA A 12 -9.31 -12.70 11.05
CA ALA A 12 -10.53 -12.64 11.85
C ALA A 12 -10.54 -11.45 12.82
N TYR A 13 -9.41 -11.16 13.46
CA TYR A 13 -9.27 -10.02 14.36
C TYR A 13 -9.35 -8.69 13.59
N LYS A 14 -8.67 -8.58 12.44
CA LYS A 14 -8.73 -7.40 11.56
C LYS A 14 -10.13 -7.12 11.05
N GLY A 15 -10.90 -8.16 10.72
CA GLY A 15 -12.27 -8.01 10.22
C GLY A 15 -13.23 -7.30 11.17
N GLN A 16 -12.91 -7.22 12.47
CA GLN A 16 -13.69 -6.46 13.45
C GLN A 16 -13.50 -4.94 13.34
N TRP A 17 -12.40 -4.49 12.73
CA TRP A 17 -12.01 -3.10 12.63
C TRP A 17 -11.99 -2.67 11.16
N THR A 18 -13.07 -2.05 10.69
CA THR A 18 -13.16 -1.56 9.31
C THR A 18 -12.41 -0.25 9.09
N ASP A 19 -12.31 0.56 10.15
CA ASP A 19 -11.81 1.93 10.06
C ASP A 19 -10.33 2.07 10.45
N ILE A 20 -9.73 0.98 10.96
CA ILE A 20 -8.34 0.96 11.44
C ILE A 20 -7.59 -0.16 10.74
N ASP A 21 -6.57 0.18 9.94
CA ASP A 21 -5.68 -0.81 9.36
C ASP A 21 -4.61 -1.24 10.37
N LEU A 22 -4.87 -2.36 11.07
CA LEU A 22 -3.93 -2.97 12.03
C LEU A 22 -2.63 -3.50 11.38
N THR A 23 -2.57 -3.57 10.05
CA THR A 23 -1.39 -4.01 9.28
C THR A 23 -0.72 -2.86 8.53
N GLY A 24 -1.15 -1.63 8.79
CA GLY A 24 -0.57 -0.43 8.21
C GLY A 24 0.86 -0.15 8.69
N SER A 25 1.45 0.92 8.17
CA SER A 25 2.76 1.36 8.63
C SER A 25 2.72 1.82 10.09
N LEU A 26 3.77 1.49 10.85
CA LEU A 26 3.99 2.02 12.20
C LEU A 26 4.66 3.41 12.15
N GLU A 27 5.14 3.83 10.98
CA GLU A 27 5.73 5.15 10.80
C GLU A 27 4.62 6.17 10.55
N PRO A 28 4.57 7.27 11.32
CA PRO A 28 3.55 8.29 11.11
C PRO A 28 3.74 8.98 9.74
N PRO A 29 2.66 9.25 9.00
CA PRO A 29 2.75 9.95 7.73
C PRO A 29 3.21 11.39 7.97
N LYS A 30 4.27 11.79 7.25
CA LYS A 30 4.79 13.17 7.29
C LYS A 30 4.01 14.09 6.36
N ASP A 31 3.56 13.53 5.24
CA ASP A 31 2.89 14.23 4.15
C ASP A 31 1.69 13.39 3.69
N LEU A 32 0.61 14.05 3.28
CA LEU A 32 -0.58 13.36 2.76
C LEU A 32 -0.32 12.72 1.37
N PHE A 33 0.53 13.37 0.58
CA PHE A 33 0.91 12.98 -0.76
C PHE A 33 2.42 12.74 -0.82
N ILE A 34 2.83 11.77 -1.63
CA ILE A 34 4.22 11.38 -1.79
C ILE A 34 4.55 11.17 -3.26
N ASP A 35 5.78 11.46 -3.63
CA ASP A 35 6.35 11.07 -4.91
C ASP A 35 6.82 9.61 -4.83
N VAL A 36 6.36 8.79 -5.77
CA VAL A 36 6.74 7.37 -5.86
C VAL A 36 7.28 7.03 -7.23
N ARG A 37 8.27 6.14 -7.28
CA ARG A 37 8.76 5.52 -8.51
C ARG A 37 8.36 4.05 -8.57
N VAL A 38 7.89 3.63 -9.73
CA VAL A 38 7.54 2.23 -10.01
C VAL A 38 8.80 1.41 -10.27
N LEU A 39 9.02 0.38 -9.45
CA LEU A 39 10.14 -0.57 -9.61
C LEU A 39 9.76 -1.77 -10.49
N LYS A 40 8.49 -2.19 -10.43
CA LYS A 40 7.93 -3.34 -11.15
C LYS A 40 6.56 -2.96 -11.70
N ASP A 41 6.26 -3.41 -12.91
CA ASP A 41 4.93 -3.22 -13.51
C ASP A 41 3.87 -3.85 -12.61
N ALA A 42 2.84 -3.06 -12.26
CA ALA A 42 1.78 -3.47 -11.34
C ALA A 42 0.38 -3.36 -11.97
N GLY A 43 0.30 -3.04 -13.27
CA GLY A 43 -0.97 -2.88 -13.97
C GLY A 43 -1.70 -1.60 -13.57
N GLU A 44 -3.02 -1.63 -13.60
CA GLU A 44 -3.87 -0.50 -13.22
C GLU A 44 -4.29 -0.60 -11.74
N ILE A 45 -4.14 0.49 -11.00
CA ILE A 45 -4.60 0.60 -9.63
C ILE A 45 -5.69 1.67 -9.53
N GLN A 46 -6.59 1.48 -8.58
CA GLN A 46 -7.62 2.45 -8.26
C GLN A 46 -7.11 3.36 -7.14
N THR A 47 -7.05 4.65 -7.42
CA THR A 47 -6.81 5.70 -6.43
C THR A 47 -8.10 6.47 -6.21
N GLU A 48 -8.16 7.31 -5.18
CA GLU A 48 -9.34 8.16 -4.95
C GLU A 48 -9.64 9.13 -6.10
N TYR A 49 -8.63 9.48 -6.92
CA TYR A 49 -8.75 10.40 -8.04
C TYR A 49 -8.94 9.71 -9.39
N GLY A 50 -9.05 8.38 -9.39
CA GLY A 50 -9.25 7.55 -10.58
C GLY A 50 -8.20 6.46 -10.75
N ALA A 51 -8.26 5.81 -11.91
CA ALA A 51 -7.38 4.71 -12.22
C ALA A 51 -6.03 5.21 -12.76
N ILE A 52 -4.93 4.66 -12.25
CA ILE A 52 -3.57 4.95 -12.76
C ILE A 52 -2.90 3.66 -13.21
N THR A 53 -2.19 3.71 -14.32
CA THR A 53 -1.41 2.58 -14.82
C THR A 53 0.04 2.67 -14.34
N LEU A 54 0.46 1.72 -13.53
CA LEU A 54 1.81 1.62 -12.96
C LEU A 54 2.75 0.89 -13.92
N SER A 55 3.47 1.68 -14.72
CA SER A 55 4.55 1.20 -15.60
C SER A 55 5.92 1.43 -14.96
N LYS A 56 6.84 0.49 -15.14
CA LYS A 56 8.20 0.51 -14.59
C LYS A 56 8.94 1.80 -14.93
N ASN A 57 9.62 2.34 -13.93
CA ASN A 57 10.34 3.62 -13.94
C ASN A 57 9.48 4.88 -14.07
N SER A 58 8.16 4.78 -14.23
CA SER A 58 7.27 5.93 -14.13
C SER A 58 7.25 6.48 -12.70
N GLN A 59 6.93 7.77 -12.59
CA GLN A 59 6.81 8.48 -11.33
C GLN A 59 5.42 9.06 -11.20
N PHE A 60 4.88 9.04 -9.97
CA PHE A 60 3.56 9.55 -9.67
C PHE A 60 3.57 10.31 -8.35
N TYR A 61 2.76 11.36 -8.27
CA TYR A 61 2.47 12.07 -7.04
C TYR A 61 1.06 11.67 -6.58
N VAL A 62 0.99 10.87 -5.52
CA VAL A 62 -0.21 10.15 -5.10
C VAL A 62 -0.39 10.21 -3.60
N ARG A 63 -1.63 9.98 -3.14
CA ARG A 63 -1.93 9.91 -1.72
C ARG A 63 -1.24 8.69 -1.10
N GLN A 64 -0.55 8.86 0.03
CA GLN A 64 0.20 7.77 0.67
C GLN A 64 -0.69 6.55 0.94
N GLY A 65 -1.93 6.76 1.40
CA GLY A 65 -2.85 5.67 1.75
C GLY A 65 -3.17 4.71 0.60
N ASP A 66 -3.22 5.20 -0.64
CA ASP A 66 -3.55 4.38 -1.82
C ASP A 66 -2.40 3.46 -2.23
N VAL A 67 -1.16 3.83 -1.91
CA VAL A 67 0.05 3.15 -2.41
C VAL A 67 0.90 2.49 -1.34
N GLU A 68 0.57 2.66 -0.06
CA GLU A 68 1.38 2.17 1.06
C GLU A 68 1.60 0.65 1.01
N ARG A 69 0.56 -0.13 0.67
CA ARG A 69 0.69 -1.58 0.50
C ARG A 69 1.60 -1.96 -0.65
N LEU A 70 1.60 -1.20 -1.75
CA LEU A 70 2.46 -1.45 -2.91
C LEU A 70 3.92 -1.12 -2.61
N ILE A 71 4.17 -0.13 -1.75
CA ILE A 71 5.51 0.16 -1.21
C ILE A 71 5.99 -1.00 -0.34
N GLN A 72 5.16 -1.48 0.60
CA GLN A 72 5.50 -2.63 1.46
C GLN A 72 5.77 -3.91 0.65
N GLN A 73 5.06 -4.12 -0.45
CA GLN A 73 5.28 -5.25 -1.38
C GLN A 73 6.50 -5.05 -2.30
N GLY A 74 7.10 -3.86 -2.34
CA GLY A 74 8.27 -3.54 -3.16
C GLY A 74 7.98 -3.31 -4.65
N TYR A 75 6.74 -2.95 -5.00
CA TYR A 75 6.40 -2.48 -6.35
C TYR A 75 6.77 -1.01 -6.55
N LEU A 76 6.68 -0.22 -5.48
CA LEU A 76 6.91 1.22 -5.49
C LEU A 76 8.02 1.60 -4.51
N GLN A 77 8.71 2.69 -4.81
CA GLN A 77 9.69 3.30 -3.93
C GLN A 77 9.36 4.77 -3.73
N ARG A 78 9.33 5.24 -2.47
CA ARG A 78 9.21 6.66 -2.15
C ARG A 78 10.46 7.41 -2.62
N LEU A 79 10.25 8.48 -3.37
CA LEU A 79 11.25 9.50 -3.63
C LEU A 79 11.09 10.52 -2.50
N SER A 80 12.19 10.75 -1.77
CA SER A 80 12.26 11.41 -0.45
C SER A 80 11.36 12.62 -0.29
#